data_AF-A0A498L4I7-F1
#
_entry.id   AF-A0A498L4I7-F1
#
_cell.length_a   1.000
_cell.length_b   1.000
_cell.length_c   1.000
_cell.angle_alpha   90.00
_cell.angle_beta   90.00
_cell.angle_gamma   90.00
#
_symmetry.space_group_name_H-M   'P 1'
#
loop_
_entity.id
_entity.type
_entity.pdbx_description
1 polymer ?
#
loop_
_entity_poly.entity_id
_entity_poly.type
_entity_poly.pdbx_seq_one_letter_code
_entity_poly.pdbx_strand_id
1 'polypeptide(L)'
;MVQIVPVGMLAEFVGAVLMVLPDIPFIKSFIIPSTLEDARRELFDTSSLTEGSDEFDALEDLIRRKWDGELQGRPWLFLMERVPPLQMPHSIFAIYDEDSEGPFGDLMDSGGAQSLPDRYDGWQEYIHENEKWDAVCAKQKLDEWVSEEVSNKDKNVLIVRGVGFLLFIVGFGVQFI
;
A
#
# COMPACT_ATOMS: atom_id res chain seq x y z
N MET A 1 -50.64 -11.96 1.50
CA MET A 1 -49.85 -13.18 1.77
C MET A 1 -48.96 -13.58 0.59
N VAL A 2 -49.46 -13.73 -0.64
CA VAL A 2 -48.69 -14.30 -1.78
C VAL A 2 -47.47 -13.46 -2.23
N GLN A 3 -47.38 -12.17 -1.90
CA GLN A 3 -46.29 -11.28 -2.34
C GLN A 3 -45.13 -11.13 -1.34
N ILE A 4 -45.24 -11.64 -0.12
CA ILE A 4 -44.25 -11.42 0.96
C ILE A 4 -43.12 -12.46 0.87
N VAL A 5 -43.49 -13.71 0.55
CA VAL A 5 -42.55 -14.83 0.36
C VAL A 5 -41.47 -14.56 -0.70
N PRO A 6 -41.78 -14.09 -1.93
CA PRO A 6 -40.75 -13.81 -2.93
C PRO A 6 -39.81 -12.66 -2.52
N VAL A 7 -40.29 -11.68 -1.74
CA VAL A 7 -39.46 -10.60 -1.20
C VAL A 7 -38.50 -11.13 -0.13
N GLY A 8 -38.99 -12.02 0.75
CA GLY A 8 -38.16 -12.71 1.74
C GLY A 8 -37.08 -13.57 1.09
N MET A 9 -37.43 -14.35 0.05
CA MET A 9 -36.46 -15.16 -0.72
C MET A 9 -35.40 -14.31 -1.43
N LEU A 10 -35.80 -13.17 -1.99
CA LEU A 10 -34.86 -12.25 -2.65
C LEU A 10 -33.88 -11.64 -1.62
N ALA A 11 -34.38 -11.19 -0.48
CA ALA A 11 -33.55 -10.64 0.59
C ALA A 11 -32.58 -11.70 1.17
N GLU A 12 -33.06 -12.93 1.32
CA GLU A 12 -32.24 -14.06 1.74
C GLU A 12 -31.12 -14.37 0.74
N PHE A 13 -31.47 -14.45 -0.55
CA PHE A 13 -30.51 -14.68 -1.63
C PHE A 13 -29.44 -13.57 -1.69
N VAL A 14 -29.86 -12.30 -1.66
CA VAL A 14 -28.94 -11.15 -1.66
C VAL A 14 -28.05 -11.18 -0.41
N GLY A 15 -28.62 -11.50 0.76
CA GLY A 15 -27.87 -11.65 2.00
C GLY A 15 -26.80 -12.73 1.92
N ALA A 16 -27.15 -13.91 1.40
CA ALA A 16 -26.22 -15.02 1.17
C ALA A 16 -25.11 -14.66 0.18
N VAL A 17 -25.45 -13.99 -0.91
CA VAL A 17 -24.47 -13.50 -1.90
C VAL A 17 -23.50 -12.52 -1.26
N LEU A 18 -23.98 -11.54 -0.49
CA LEU A 18 -23.13 -10.56 0.19
C LEU A 18 -22.20 -11.18 1.24
N MET A 19 -22.63 -12.25 1.92
CA MET A 19 -21.77 -12.97 2.88
C MET A 19 -20.63 -13.72 2.19
N VAL A 20 -20.88 -14.32 1.03
CA VAL A 20 -19.90 -15.14 0.28
C VAL A 20 -19.04 -14.29 -0.66
N LEU A 21 -19.51 -13.11 -1.07
CA LEU A 21 -18.83 -12.21 -2.01
C LEU A 21 -17.35 -11.96 -1.67
N PRO A 22 -16.98 -11.66 -0.41
CA PRO A 22 -15.59 -11.39 -0.05
C PRO A 22 -14.66 -12.61 -0.11
N ASP A 23 -15.22 -13.83 -0.18
CA ASP A 23 -14.45 -15.08 -0.26
C ASP A 23 -14.18 -15.52 -1.70
N ILE A 24 -14.81 -14.86 -2.69
CA ILE A 24 -14.55 -15.12 -4.11
C ILE A 24 -13.12 -14.68 -4.42
N PRO A 25 -12.23 -15.55 -4.95
CA PRO A 25 -10.80 -15.26 -5.11
C PRO A 25 -10.49 -13.94 -5.83
N PHE A 26 -11.21 -13.65 -6.91
CA PHE A 26 -11.07 -12.40 -7.66
C PHE A 26 -11.47 -11.17 -6.85
N ILE A 27 -12.52 -11.27 -6.04
CA ILE A 27 -12.98 -10.16 -5.21
C ILE A 27 -12.07 -10.02 -3.98
N LYS A 28 -11.63 -11.15 -3.42
CA LYS A 28 -10.68 -11.21 -2.31
C LYS A 28 -9.34 -10.58 -2.66
N SER A 29 -8.82 -10.73 -3.87
CA SER A 29 -7.58 -10.05 -4.30
C SER A 29 -7.76 -8.54 -4.48
N PHE A 30 -8.96 -8.08 -4.84
CA PHE A 30 -9.29 -6.64 -4.85
C PHE A 30 -9.47 -6.07 -3.43
N ILE A 31 -10.03 -6.87 -2.52
CA ILE A 31 -10.39 -6.43 -1.18
C ILE A 31 -9.25 -6.62 -0.16
N ILE A 32 -8.43 -7.65 -0.25
CA ILE A 32 -7.29 -7.83 0.66
C ILE A 32 -6.04 -7.39 -0.09
N PRO A 33 -5.33 -6.34 0.37
CA PRO A 33 -4.18 -5.81 -0.35
C PRO A 33 -2.94 -6.66 -0.02
N SER A 34 -2.97 -7.96 -0.33
CA SER A 34 -1.83 -8.86 -0.11
C SER A 34 -0.59 -8.35 -0.83
N THR A 35 -0.77 -7.85 -2.06
CA THR A 35 0.28 -7.23 -2.86
C THR A 35 0.93 -6.02 -2.18
N LEU A 36 0.19 -5.23 -1.39
CA LEU A 36 0.75 -4.10 -0.65
C LEU A 36 1.52 -4.55 0.59
N GLU A 37 1.05 -5.60 1.27
CA GLU A 37 1.77 -6.23 2.38
C GLU A 37 3.07 -6.89 1.88
N ASP A 38 3.01 -7.54 0.72
CA ASP A 38 4.14 -8.15 0.04
C ASP A 38 5.14 -7.07 -0.42
N ALA A 39 4.67 -5.96 -0.99
CA ALA A 39 5.50 -4.80 -1.34
C ALA A 39 6.23 -4.22 -0.12
N ARG A 40 5.51 -4.04 1.00
CA ARG A 40 6.11 -3.59 2.26
C ARG A 40 7.17 -4.58 2.73
N ARG A 41 6.89 -5.87 2.68
CA ARG A 41 7.81 -6.91 3.14
C ARG A 41 9.05 -6.95 2.28
N GLU A 42 8.89 -6.95 0.96
CA GLU A 42 10.00 -6.92 0.01
C GLU A 42 10.85 -5.68 0.24
N LEU A 43 10.26 -4.50 0.27
CA LEU A 43 10.97 -3.24 0.56
C LEU A 43 11.74 -3.30 1.89
N PHE A 44 11.20 -3.96 2.92
CA PHE A 44 11.88 -4.13 4.21
C PHE A 44 13.02 -5.15 4.19
N ASP A 45 12.89 -6.22 3.40
CA ASP A 45 13.86 -7.32 3.32
C ASP A 45 15.03 -6.98 2.38
N THR A 46 14.75 -6.40 1.21
CA THR A 46 15.74 -6.08 0.17
C THR A 46 16.25 -4.64 0.25
N SER A 47 15.54 -3.75 0.97
CA SER A 47 15.78 -2.29 1.00
C SER A 47 15.51 -1.58 -0.33
N SER A 48 15.01 -2.28 -1.34
CA SER A 48 14.68 -1.71 -2.65
C SER A 48 13.53 -2.45 -3.32
N LEU A 49 12.71 -1.71 -4.07
CA LEU A 49 11.64 -2.25 -4.89
C LEU A 49 11.71 -1.57 -6.26
N THR A 50 12.01 -2.35 -7.30
CA THR A 50 12.21 -1.86 -8.67
C THR A 50 10.90 -1.89 -9.46
N GLU A 51 10.74 -0.99 -10.42
CA GLU A 51 9.62 -0.99 -11.35
C GLU A 51 9.50 -2.34 -12.09
N GLY A 52 8.26 -2.83 -12.25
CA GLY A 52 7.94 -4.02 -13.04
C GLY A 52 7.25 -5.15 -12.29
N SER A 53 6.97 -4.97 -11.00
CA SER A 53 6.21 -5.90 -10.17
C SER A 53 4.85 -5.32 -9.73
N ASP A 54 3.87 -6.18 -9.46
CA ASP A 54 2.55 -5.74 -8.96
C ASP A 54 2.69 -5.06 -7.58
N GLU A 55 3.71 -5.47 -6.81
CA GLU A 55 4.12 -4.90 -5.53
C GLU A 55 4.57 -3.45 -5.66
N PHE A 56 5.36 -3.15 -6.70
CA PHE A 56 5.79 -1.79 -7.00
C PHE A 56 4.59 -0.88 -7.28
N ASP A 57 3.68 -1.34 -8.13
CA ASP A 57 2.49 -0.58 -8.51
C ASP A 57 1.58 -0.33 -7.30
N ALA A 58 1.41 -1.33 -6.43
CA ALA A 58 0.64 -1.19 -5.20
C ALA A 58 1.25 -0.16 -4.24
N LEU A 59 2.59 -0.14 -4.11
CA LEU A 59 3.30 0.82 -3.28
C LEU A 59 3.22 2.24 -3.86
N GLU A 60 3.41 2.39 -5.18
CA GLU A 60 3.27 3.66 -5.90
C GLU A 60 1.88 4.26 -5.69
N ASP A 61 0.83 3.45 -5.86
CA ASP A 61 -0.56 3.85 -5.66
C ASP A 61 -0.86 4.26 -4.21
N LEU A 62 -0.25 3.60 -3.22
CA LEU A 62 -0.38 4.01 -1.82
C LEU A 62 0.25 5.39 -1.61
N ILE A 63 1.50 5.55 -2.08
CA ILE A 63 2.26 6.80 -1.94
C ILE A 63 1.53 7.96 -2.61
N ARG A 64 1.11 7.81 -3.87
CA ARG A 64 0.37 8.86 -4.60
C ARG A 64 -0.91 9.31 -3.92
N ARG A 65 -1.56 8.41 -3.16
CA ARG A 65 -2.82 8.72 -2.45
C ARG A 65 -2.60 9.35 -1.08
N LYS A 66 -1.50 9.02 -0.40
CA LYS A 66 -1.24 9.38 1.00
C LYS A 66 -0.19 10.46 1.18
N TRP A 67 0.69 10.65 0.20
CA TRP A 67 1.73 11.67 0.24
C TRP A 67 1.17 13.01 -0.22
N ASP A 68 1.40 14.06 0.57
CA ASP A 68 0.95 15.42 0.26
C ASP A 68 1.81 16.10 -0.82
N GLY A 69 2.91 15.47 -1.25
CA GLY A 69 3.78 15.95 -2.34
C GLY A 69 3.35 15.43 -3.71
N GLU A 70 3.84 16.08 -4.77
CA GLU A 70 3.69 15.58 -6.14
C GLU A 70 4.94 14.78 -6.52
N LEU A 71 4.77 13.52 -6.94
CA LEU A 71 5.84 12.77 -7.57
C LEU A 71 6.12 13.38 -8.94
N GLN A 72 7.39 13.68 -9.22
CA GLN A 72 7.82 14.28 -10.49
C GLN A 72 7.48 13.42 -11.72
N GLY A 73 7.32 12.11 -11.53
CA GLY A 73 6.99 11.15 -12.57
C GLY A 73 6.66 9.78 -11.99
N ARG A 74 6.83 8.73 -12.80
CA ARG A 74 6.87 7.35 -12.31
C ARG A 74 8.31 7.04 -11.88
N PRO A 75 8.55 6.66 -10.61
CA PRO A 75 9.89 6.29 -10.19
C PRO A 75 10.34 4.99 -10.87
N TRP A 76 11.64 4.85 -11.07
CA TRP A 76 12.27 3.61 -11.50
C TRP A 76 12.46 2.64 -10.32
N LEU A 77 12.73 3.18 -9.12
CA LEU A 77 12.89 2.38 -7.92
C LEU A 77 12.43 3.13 -6.65
N PHE A 78 11.86 2.38 -5.70
CA PHE A 78 11.68 2.82 -4.32
C PHE A 78 12.78 2.26 -3.45
N LEU A 79 13.49 3.13 -2.75
CA LEU A 79 14.63 2.78 -1.92
C LEU A 79 14.29 3.06 -0.47
N MET A 80 14.65 2.14 0.42
CA MET A 80 14.62 2.37 1.84
C MET A 80 16.05 2.44 2.38
N GLU A 81 16.34 3.43 3.22
CA GLU A 81 17.68 3.61 3.80
C GLU A 81 18.14 2.36 4.56
N ARG A 82 19.32 1.85 4.22
CA ARG A 82 19.90 0.65 4.83
C ARG A 82 20.68 1.02 6.09
N VAL A 83 19.98 1.10 7.21
CA VAL A 83 20.62 1.33 8.53
C VAL A 83 21.19 0.02 9.08
N PRO A 84 22.23 0.07 9.95
CA PRO A 84 22.77 -1.10 10.62
C PRO A 84 21.66 -1.91 11.35
N PRO A 85 21.84 -3.22 11.60
CA PRO A 85 20.80 -4.15 12.08
C PRO A 85 20.15 -3.83 13.44
N LEU A 86 20.48 -2.68 14.05
CA LEU A 86 19.95 -2.17 15.32
C LEU A 86 19.26 -0.80 15.18
N GLN A 87 19.14 -0.24 13.97
CA GLN A 87 18.47 1.03 13.69
C GLN A 87 17.35 0.85 12.66
N MET A 88 16.24 1.54 12.85
CA MET A 88 15.11 1.49 11.90
C MET A 88 15.38 2.43 10.72
N PRO A 89 15.22 1.99 9.46
CA PRO A 89 15.27 2.86 8.28
C PRO A 89 14.50 4.15 8.50
N HIS A 90 15.13 5.28 8.23
CA HIS A 90 14.52 6.57 8.60
C HIS A 90 13.58 7.07 7.50
N SER A 91 13.88 6.81 6.22
CA SER A 91 13.11 7.33 5.08
C SER A 91 13.05 6.39 3.87
N ILE A 92 11.99 6.57 3.07
CA ILE A 92 11.77 5.97 1.76
C ILE A 92 11.97 7.05 0.70
N PHE A 93 12.71 6.71 -0.34
CA PHE A 93 13.05 7.57 -1.46
C PHE A 93 12.46 6.99 -2.76
N ALA A 94 11.93 7.86 -3.60
CA ALA A 94 11.58 7.55 -4.99
C ALA A 94 12.72 8.03 -5.88
N ILE A 95 13.26 7.16 -6.75
CA ILE A 95 14.37 7.48 -7.65
C ILE A 95 13.88 7.37 -9.09
N TYR A 96 14.17 8.38 -9.92
CA TYR A 96 13.66 8.49 -11.29
C TYR A 96 14.69 8.14 -12.38
N ASP A 97 15.96 7.99 -12.03
CA ASP A 97 17.07 7.75 -12.97
C ASP A 97 17.88 6.51 -12.54
N GLU A 98 18.07 5.57 -13.47
CA GLU A 98 18.79 4.29 -13.26
C GLU A 98 20.29 4.52 -13.04
N ASP A 99 20.87 5.54 -13.68
CA ASP A 99 22.29 5.89 -13.58
C ASP A 99 22.57 6.86 -12.41
N SER A 100 21.57 7.13 -11.55
CA SER A 100 21.72 8.04 -10.42
C SER A 100 22.59 7.42 -9.33
N GLU A 101 23.77 8.00 -9.07
CA GLU A 101 24.56 7.68 -7.87
C GLU A 101 23.82 8.13 -6.61
N GLY A 102 23.01 9.20 -6.73
CA GLY A 102 22.26 9.74 -5.62
C GLY A 102 23.15 10.54 -4.66
N PRO A 103 22.55 11.31 -3.75
CA PRO A 103 23.23 12.06 -2.67
C PRO A 103 23.96 11.17 -1.66
N PHE A 104 23.67 9.88 -1.74
CA PHE A 104 23.90 8.83 -0.78
C PHE A 104 24.54 7.64 -1.50
N GLY A 105 25.10 7.82 -2.71
CA GLY A 105 25.73 6.74 -3.49
C GLY A 105 26.74 5.93 -2.69
N ASP A 106 27.52 6.61 -1.83
CA ASP A 106 28.44 5.96 -0.88
C ASP A 106 27.75 5.39 0.38
N LEU A 107 26.61 5.94 0.79
CA LEU A 107 25.82 5.53 1.97
C LEU A 107 24.99 4.26 1.73
N MET A 108 24.72 3.93 0.46
CA MET A 108 24.02 2.70 0.08
C MET A 108 24.91 1.45 0.11
N ASP A 109 26.19 1.60 -0.25
CA ASP A 109 27.16 0.49 -0.25
C ASP A 109 27.95 0.37 1.05
N SER A 110 28.07 1.45 1.82
CA SER A 110 28.80 1.45 3.09
C SER A 110 27.90 1.94 4.22
N GLY A 111 27.44 1.01 5.08
CA GLY A 111 26.51 1.27 6.20
C GLY A 111 27.06 2.12 7.34
N GLY A 112 27.70 3.26 7.04
CA GLY A 112 28.15 4.26 8.01
C GLY A 112 27.36 5.54 7.82
N ALA A 113 26.66 5.98 8.87
CA ALA A 113 26.06 7.30 8.92
C ALA A 113 27.16 8.37 8.74
N GLN A 114 27.24 8.94 7.54
CA GLN A 114 28.08 10.08 7.24
C GLN A 114 27.19 11.31 7.02
N SER A 115 27.56 12.42 7.66
CA SER A 115 27.07 13.75 7.33
C SER A 115 27.34 14.05 5.86
N LEU A 116 26.39 14.73 5.20
CA LEU A 116 26.47 15.30 3.84
C LEU A 116 27.92 15.53 3.39
N PRO A 117 28.37 15.00 2.23
CA PRO A 117 29.76 15.10 1.83
C PRO A 117 30.16 16.58 1.72
N ASP A 118 31.27 16.94 2.37
CA ASP A 118 31.85 18.29 2.39
C ASP A 118 32.32 18.80 1.01
N ARG A 119 32.08 18.04 -0.07
CA ARG A 119 32.50 18.38 -1.44
C ARG A 119 31.49 17.93 -2.48
N TYR A 120 30.43 18.71 -2.65
CA TYR A 120 29.91 18.99 -3.99
C TYR A 120 30.54 20.31 -4.43
N ASP A 121 31.42 20.27 -5.43
CA ASP A 121 32.13 21.46 -5.94
C ASP A 121 31.20 22.43 -6.72
N GLY A 122 29.91 22.12 -6.82
CA GLY A 122 28.89 23.04 -7.34
C GLY A 122 27.52 22.77 -6.72
N TRP A 123 26.92 23.80 -6.12
CA TRP A 123 25.51 23.78 -5.71
C TRP A 123 24.56 23.32 -6.83
N GLN A 124 24.93 23.58 -8.09
CA GLN A 124 24.17 23.13 -9.26
C GLN A 124 24.18 21.61 -9.42
N GLU A 125 25.31 20.94 -9.19
CA GLU A 125 25.41 19.47 -9.30
C GLU A 125 24.62 18.79 -8.19
N TYR A 126 24.66 19.35 -6.97
CA TYR A 126 23.82 18.92 -5.87
C TYR A 126 22.32 19.10 -6.15
N ILE A 127 21.91 20.26 -6.71
CA ILE A 127 20.51 20.50 -7.08
C ILE A 127 20.06 19.54 -8.19
N HIS A 128 20.90 19.31 -9.21
CA HIS A 128 20.57 18.46 -10.35
C HIS A 128 20.50 16.98 -9.96
N GLU A 129 21.37 16.53 -9.04
CA GLU A 129 21.24 15.24 -8.37
C GLU A 129 19.92 15.19 -7.60
N ASN A 130 19.60 16.17 -6.73
CA ASN A 130 18.33 16.26 -5.97
C ASN A 130 17.07 16.20 -6.83
N GLU A 131 17.11 16.65 -8.07
CA GLU A 131 15.96 16.53 -8.99
C GLU A 131 15.66 15.08 -9.39
N LYS A 132 16.63 14.16 -9.25
CA LYS A 132 16.46 12.74 -9.64
C LYS A 132 15.79 11.88 -8.57
N TRP A 133 15.50 12.42 -7.39
CA TRP A 133 14.96 11.68 -6.25
C TRP A 133 14.03 12.53 -5.39
N ASP A 134 12.96 11.92 -4.91
CA ASP A 134 12.04 12.54 -3.96
C ASP A 134 12.05 11.76 -2.64
N ALA A 135 12.22 12.47 -1.52
CA ALA A 135 12.00 11.91 -0.20
C ALA A 135 10.49 11.82 0.07
N VAL A 136 9.95 10.61 0.06
CA VAL A 136 8.50 10.39 0.12
C VAL A 136 8.01 10.40 1.57
N CYS A 137 8.45 9.45 2.38
CA CYS A 137 7.96 9.32 3.74
C CYS A 137 8.93 8.56 4.65
N ALA A 138 8.73 8.70 5.97
CA ALA A 138 9.45 7.89 6.94
C ALA A 138 8.95 6.44 6.95
N LYS A 139 9.82 5.48 7.30
CA LYS A 139 9.42 4.06 7.43
C LYS A 139 8.19 3.86 8.31
N GLN A 140 8.15 4.54 9.45
CA GLN A 140 7.01 4.48 10.38
C GLN A 140 5.71 4.95 9.72
N LYS A 141 5.79 5.98 8.86
CA LYS A 141 4.64 6.50 8.13
C LYS A 141 4.17 5.53 7.06
N LEU A 142 5.08 4.87 6.34
CA LEU A 142 4.69 3.79 5.42
C LEU A 142 3.97 2.66 6.18
N ASP A 143 4.50 2.25 7.33
CA ASP A 143 3.92 1.17 8.14
C ASP A 143 2.50 1.53 8.63
N GLU A 144 2.30 2.77 9.08
CA GLU A 144 0.98 3.32 9.42
C GLU A 144 0.04 3.30 8.21
N TRP A 145 0.48 3.77 7.05
CA TRP A 145 -0.35 3.81 5.83
C TRP A 145 -0.77 2.41 5.36
N VAL A 146 0.17 1.46 5.33
CA VAL A 146 -0.14 0.06 4.96
C VAL A 146 -1.12 -0.54 5.96
N SER A 147 -0.88 -0.34 7.27
CA SER A 147 -1.75 -0.85 8.32
C SER A 147 -3.16 -0.27 8.27
N GLU A 148 -3.29 1.03 7.99
CA GLU A 148 -4.59 1.69 7.79
C GLU A 148 -5.32 1.10 6.58
N GLU A 149 -4.63 0.89 5.47
CA GLU A 149 -5.24 0.42 4.23
C GLU A 149 -5.72 -1.03 4.37
N VAL A 150 -4.92 -1.89 5.01
CA VAL A 150 -5.31 -3.26 5.37
C VAL A 150 -6.50 -3.23 6.33
N SER A 151 -6.42 -2.47 7.42
CA SER A 151 -7.49 -2.41 8.44
C SER A 151 -8.81 -1.87 7.90
N ASN A 152 -8.76 -0.85 7.04
CA ASN A 152 -9.96 -0.27 6.44
C ASN A 152 -10.64 -1.27 5.50
N LYS A 153 -9.87 -2.03 4.71
CA LYS A 153 -10.46 -3.04 3.83
C LYS A 153 -10.99 -4.26 4.61
N ASP A 154 -10.32 -4.69 5.68
CA ASP A 154 -10.83 -5.74 6.58
C ASP A 154 -12.13 -5.33 7.28
N LYS A 155 -12.23 -4.07 7.73
CA LYS A 155 -13.48 -3.52 8.27
C LYS A 155 -14.59 -3.52 7.22
N ASN A 156 -14.29 -3.18 5.97
CA ASN A 156 -15.27 -3.21 4.88
C ASN A 156 -15.76 -4.65 4.62
N VAL A 157 -14.88 -5.66 4.63
CA VAL A 157 -15.28 -7.08 4.56
C VAL A 157 -16.23 -7.43 5.68
N LEU A 158 -15.91 -7.04 6.91
CA LEU A 158 -16.74 -7.34 8.09
C LEU A 158 -18.11 -6.66 7.99
N ILE A 159 -18.17 -5.41 7.53
CA ILE A 159 -19.41 -4.67 7.32
C ILE A 159 -20.27 -5.34 6.24
N VAL A 160 -19.68 -5.69 5.08
CA VAL A 160 -20.40 -6.36 3.99
C VAL A 160 -20.98 -7.70 4.46
N ARG A 161 -20.20 -8.50 5.21
CA ARG A 161 -20.69 -9.73 5.83
C ARG A 161 -21.81 -9.48 6.84
N GLY A 162 -21.67 -8.46 7.68
CA GLY A 162 -22.70 -8.08 8.66
C GLY A 162 -24.02 -7.65 8.02
N VAL A 163 -23.95 -6.86 6.95
CA VAL A 163 -25.12 -6.45 6.15
C VAL A 163 -25.74 -7.66 5.46
N GLY A 164 -24.92 -8.54 4.86
CA GLY A 164 -25.40 -9.77 4.25
C GLY A 164 -26.12 -10.68 5.24
N PHE A 165 -25.55 -10.84 6.45
CA PHE A 165 -26.17 -11.62 7.53
C PHE A 165 -27.50 -11.04 8.01
N LEU A 166 -27.58 -9.71 8.17
CA LEU A 166 -28.83 -9.04 8.54
C LEU A 166 -29.91 -9.23 7.47
N LEU A 167 -29.57 -9.04 6.19
CA LEU A 167 -30.50 -9.26 5.08
C LEU A 167 -30.97 -10.71 5.00
N PHE A 168 -30.08 -11.66 5.29
CA PHE A 168 -30.42 -13.08 5.36
C PHE A 168 -31.45 -13.36 6.47
N ILE A 169 -31.23 -12.87 7.69
CA ILE A 169 -32.16 -13.05 8.81
C ILE A 169 -33.51 -12.36 8.53
N VAL A 170 -33.50 -11.14 8.00
CA VAL A 170 -34.73 -10.42 7.67
C VAL A 170 -35.49 -11.14 6.57
N GLY A 171 -34.79 -11.59 5.52
CA GLY A 171 -35.38 -12.37 4.44
C GLY A 171 -36.04 -13.65 4.93
N PHE A 172 -35.35 -14.40 5.79
CA PHE A 172 -35.88 -15.58 6.45
C PHE A 172 -37.11 -15.24 7.31
N GLY A 173 -37.02 -14.25 8.20
CA GLY A 173 -38.11 -13.86 9.09
C GLY A 173 -39.37 -13.39 8.36
N VAL A 174 -39.22 -12.67 7.25
CA VAL A 174 -40.31 -12.19 6.40
C VAL A 174 -41.09 -13.35 5.75
N GLN A 175 -40.46 -14.51 5.51
CA GLN A 175 -41.15 -15.69 4.98
C GLN A 175 -42.13 -16.33 5.98
N PHE A 176 -41.97 -16.09 7.29
CA PHE A 176 -42.80 -16.66 8.35
C PHE A 176 -43.92 -15.74 8.85
N ILE A 177 -44.10 -14.56 8.21
CA ILE A 177 -45.15 -13.57 8.49
C ILE A 177 -46.21 -13.60 7.38
#